data_AF-A0A803YDK4-F1
#
_entry.id   AF-A0A803YDK4-F1
#
_cell.length_a   1.000
_cell.length_b   1.000
_cell.length_c   1.000
_cell.angle_alpha   90.00
_cell.angle_beta   90.00
_cell.angle_gamma   90.00
#
_symmetry.space_group_name_H-M   'P 1'
#
loop_
_entity.id
_entity.type
_entity.pdbx_description
1 polymer ?
#
loop_
_entity_poly.entity_id
_entity_poly.type
_entity_poly.pdbx_seq_one_letter_code
_entity_poly.pdbx_strand_id
1 'polypeptide(L)'
;MNYVGQLAGQVLVTVKELYKGINQATLSGCIDVIVVRQQDGTYQCSPFHVRFGKLGVLRSKEKVIDIEINGDAVDLHMKLGDNGEAFFVQETEEENEKVPTSFLKTLTII
;
A
#
# COMPACT_ATOMS: atom_id res chain seq x y z
N MET A 1 32.82 24.09 -6.04
CA MET A 1 31.87 23.42 -6.96
C MET A 1 32.06 21.90 -6.86
N ASN A 2 31.45 21.25 -5.86
CA ASN A 2 31.47 19.77 -5.68
C ASN A 2 30.07 19.15 -5.49
N TYR A 3 29.02 19.97 -5.57
CA TYR A 3 27.64 19.54 -5.34
C TYR A 3 27.18 18.47 -6.34
N VAL A 4 27.58 18.60 -7.60
CA VAL A 4 27.19 17.65 -8.66
C VAL A 4 27.80 16.27 -8.43
N GLY A 5 29.07 16.20 -7.98
CA GLY A 5 29.74 14.94 -7.65
C GLY A 5 29.16 14.27 -6.41
N GLN A 6 28.78 15.07 -5.40
CA GLN A 6 28.17 14.56 -4.17
C GLN A 6 26.73 14.05 -4.40
N LEU A 7 25.94 14.75 -5.21
CA LEU A 7 24.60 14.33 -5.64
C LEU A 7 24.65 13.08 -6.51
N ALA A 8 25.55 13.03 -7.49
CA ALA A 8 25.73 11.84 -8.34
C ALA A 8 26.15 10.62 -7.51
N GLY A 9 27.03 10.81 -6.52
CA GLY A 9 27.41 9.76 -5.57
C GLY A 9 26.24 9.23 -4.75
N GLN A 10 25.40 10.12 -4.21
CA GLN A 10 24.20 9.72 -3.46
C GLN A 10 23.20 8.93 -4.32
N VAL A 11 22.90 9.43 -5.52
CA VAL A 11 21.98 8.76 -6.47
C VAL A 11 22.50 7.36 -6.84
N LEU A 12 23.80 7.22 -7.11
CA LEU A 12 24.41 5.94 -7.46
C LEU A 12 24.33 4.92 -6.30
N VAL A 13 24.54 5.37 -5.06
CA VAL A 13 24.41 4.52 -3.88
C VAL A 13 22.95 4.07 -3.70
N THR A 14 22.00 4.98 -3.81
CA THR A 14 20.56 4.64 -3.72
C THR A 14 20.13 3.63 -4.78
N VAL A 15 20.55 3.80 -6.04
CA VAL A 15 20.23 2.83 -7.11
C VAL A 15 20.87 1.46 -6.86
N LYS A 16 22.11 1.43 -6.35
CA LYS A 16 22.77 0.16 -5.99
C LYS A 16 22.09 -0.54 -4.81
N GLU A 17 21.63 0.21 -3.81
CA GLU A 17 20.84 -0.32 -2.69
C GLU A 17 19.48 -0.83 -3.14
N LEU A 18 18.83 -0.12 -4.08
CA LEU A 18 17.58 -0.57 -4.70
C LEU A 18 17.80 -1.89 -5.44
N TYR A 19 18.81 -1.97 -6.31
CA TYR A 19 19.08 -3.17 -7.11
C TYR A 19 19.42 -4.39 -6.25
N LYS A 20 20.22 -4.22 -5.19
CA LYS A 20 20.50 -5.27 -4.21
C LYS A 20 19.28 -5.66 -3.37
N GLY A 21 18.33 -4.74 -3.22
CA GLY A 21 17.11 -4.92 -2.45
C GLY A 21 15.94 -5.48 -3.26
N ILE A 22 16.07 -5.70 -4.57
CA ILE A 22 15.06 -6.38 -5.39
C ILE A 22 15.17 -7.88 -5.12
N ASN A 23 14.38 -8.33 -4.14
CA ASN A 23 14.05 -9.73 -3.92
C ASN A 23 12.55 -9.86 -4.27
N GLN A 24 12.08 -11.06 -4.64
CA GLN A 24 10.64 -11.29 -4.81
C GLN A 24 9.84 -10.84 -3.57
N ALA A 25 10.43 -10.95 -2.37
CA ALA A 25 9.84 -10.49 -1.11
C ALA A 25 9.65 -8.96 -0.98
N THR A 26 10.27 -8.16 -1.85
CA THR A 26 10.22 -6.68 -1.85
C THR A 26 9.52 -6.09 -3.08
N LEU A 27 8.95 -6.95 -3.95
CA LEU A 27 8.07 -6.55 -5.04
C LEU A 27 6.66 -6.26 -4.53
N SER A 28 5.90 -5.48 -5.30
CA SER A 28 4.47 -5.30 -5.05
C SER A 28 3.69 -6.55 -5.48
N GLY A 29 2.66 -6.92 -4.73
CA GLY A 29 1.79 -8.03 -5.05
C GLY A 29 0.65 -8.19 -4.06
N CYS A 30 -0.31 -9.04 -4.41
CA CYS A 30 -1.42 -9.43 -3.57
C CYS A 30 -1.65 -10.95 -3.68
N ILE A 31 -2.37 -11.51 -2.71
CA ILE A 31 -2.92 -12.86 -2.81
C ILE A 31 -4.37 -12.81 -3.29
N ASP A 32 -4.84 -13.91 -3.86
CA ASP A 32 -6.25 -14.07 -4.20
C ASP A 32 -7.13 -14.04 -2.96
N VAL A 33 -8.27 -13.36 -3.06
CA VAL A 33 -9.28 -13.30 -2.02
C VAL A 33 -10.52 -14.04 -2.49
N ILE A 34 -11.01 -14.98 -1.69
CA ILE A 34 -12.25 -15.70 -1.94
C ILE A 34 -13.32 -15.17 -0.98
N VAL A 35 -14.48 -14.79 -1.51
CA VAL A 35 -15.63 -14.30 -0.73
C VAL A 35 -16.79 -15.28 -0.87
N VAL A 36 -17.40 -15.66 0.25
CA VAL A 36 -18.53 -16.60 0.31
C VAL A 36 -19.70 -15.96 1.04
N ARG A 37 -20.87 -15.98 0.40
CA ARG A 37 -22.15 -15.58 1.01
C ARG A 37 -22.67 -16.70 1.91
N GLN A 38 -22.97 -16.36 3.15
CA GLN A 38 -23.51 -17.26 4.17
C GLN A 38 -25.05 -17.36 4.07
N GLN A 39 -25.64 -18.35 4.76
CA GLN A 39 -27.10 -18.58 4.74
C GLN A 39 -27.91 -17.41 5.31
N ASP A 40 -27.34 -16.69 6.28
CA ASP A 40 -27.94 -15.49 6.88
C ASP A 40 -27.80 -14.22 6.01
N GLY A 41 -27.17 -14.35 4.85
CA GLY A 41 -26.93 -13.24 3.92
C GLY A 41 -25.65 -12.45 4.19
N THR A 42 -24.89 -12.77 5.25
CA THR A 42 -23.57 -12.17 5.51
C THR A 42 -22.52 -12.69 4.54
N TYR A 43 -21.36 -12.01 4.49
CA TYR A 43 -20.23 -12.42 3.67
C TYR A 43 -19.03 -12.70 4.57
N GLN A 44 -18.30 -13.77 4.26
CA GLN A 44 -17.00 -14.06 4.85
C GLN A 44 -15.97 -14.22 3.74
N CYS A 45 -14.72 -13.89 4.03
CA CYS A 45 -13.65 -13.94 3.05
C CYS A 45 -12.36 -14.52 3.63
N SER A 46 -11.48 -15.00 2.75
CA SER A 46 -10.10 -15.22 3.12
C SER A 46 -9.42 -13.89 3.47
N PRO A 47 -8.34 -13.89 4.28
CA PRO A 47 -7.64 -12.67 4.62
C PRO A 47 -7.15 -11.90 3.40
N PHE A 48 -7.17 -10.57 3.48
CA PHE A 48 -6.54 -9.71 2.50
C PHE A 48 -5.05 -9.60 2.82
N HIS A 49 -4.20 -9.97 1.87
CA HIS A 49 -2.76 -9.73 1.98
C HIS A 49 -2.26 -9.01 0.74
N VAL A 50 -1.91 -7.74 0.92
CA VAL A 50 -1.34 -6.87 -0.11
C VAL A 50 -0.02 -6.32 0.40
N ARG A 51 0.98 -6.34 -0.48
CA ARG A 51 2.30 -5.77 -0.23
C ARG A 51 2.64 -4.78 -1.32
N PHE A 52 3.07 -3.59 -0.92
CA PHE A 52 3.66 -2.59 -1.78
C PHE A 52 5.17 -2.63 -1.65
N GLY A 53 5.86 -2.81 -2.77
CA GLY A 53 7.31 -2.87 -2.80
C GLY A 53 7.99 -1.58 -2.34
N LYS A 54 9.27 -1.69 -1.97
CA LYS A 54 10.04 -0.61 -1.30
C LYS A 54 10.01 0.72 -2.05
N LEU A 55 10.06 0.71 -3.39
CA LEU A 55 9.97 1.91 -4.23
C LEU A 55 8.65 2.68 -4.05
N GLY A 56 7.54 1.95 -3.83
CA GLY A 56 6.25 2.56 -3.56
C GLY A 56 6.14 3.17 -2.16
N VAL A 57 7.09 2.93 -1.25
CA VAL A 57 7.02 3.33 0.17
C VAL A 57 8.03 4.45 0.52
N LEU A 58 8.93 4.84 -0.40
CA LEU A 58 10.06 5.74 -0.13
C LEU A 58 9.73 7.18 0.32
N ARG A 59 8.46 7.61 0.31
CA ARG A 59 8.02 8.92 0.83
C ARG A 59 6.66 8.81 1.48
N SER A 60 6.60 8.20 2.65
CA SER A 60 5.34 7.96 3.35
C SER A 60 5.21 8.88 4.57
N LYS A 61 4.70 10.10 4.36
CA LYS A 61 4.11 10.88 5.45
C LYS A 61 2.61 10.63 5.57
N GLU A 62 1.96 10.23 4.48
CA GLU A 62 0.53 9.94 4.39
C GLU A 62 0.34 8.67 3.55
N LYS A 63 -0.57 7.78 3.98
CA LYS A 63 -0.52 6.34 3.67
C LYS A 63 -1.90 5.71 3.47
N VAL A 64 -2.80 6.41 2.78
CA VAL A 64 -4.13 5.87 2.44
C VAL A 64 -4.06 5.07 1.15
N ILE A 65 -4.74 3.93 1.12
CA ILE A 65 -4.95 3.11 -0.06
C ILE A 65 -6.44 3.12 -0.37
N ASP A 66 -6.78 3.58 -1.56
CA ASP A 66 -8.13 3.49 -2.13
C ASP A 66 -8.36 2.11 -2.74
N ILE A 67 -9.61 1.66 -2.71
CA ILE A 67 -10.00 0.37 -3.27
C ILE A 67 -10.94 0.60 -4.45
N GLU A 68 -10.70 -0.12 -5.53
CA GLU A 68 -11.60 -0.26 -6.67
C GLU A 68 -12.03 -1.72 -6.79
N ILE A 69 -13.33 -1.96 -7.03
CA ILE A 69 -13.88 -3.28 -7.27
C ILE A 69 -14.53 -3.27 -8.66
N ASN A 70 -14.10 -4.15 -9.55
CA ASN A 70 -14.55 -4.18 -10.95
C ASN A 70 -14.40 -2.84 -11.70
N GLY A 71 -13.42 -2.02 -11.28
CA GLY A 71 -13.19 -0.68 -11.83
C GLY A 71 -14.03 0.44 -11.21
N ASP A 72 -14.90 0.13 -10.25
CA ASP A 72 -15.68 1.11 -9.50
C ASP A 72 -15.00 1.42 -8.15
N ALA A 73 -14.78 2.69 -7.86
CA ALA A 73 -14.26 3.13 -6.57
C ALA A 73 -15.28 2.87 -5.45
N VAL A 74 -14.80 2.40 -4.30
CA VAL A 74 -15.63 2.13 -3.12
C VAL A 74 -15.23 3.02 -1.95
N ASP A 75 -16.19 3.30 -1.06
CA ASP A 75 -15.98 4.06 0.19
C ASP A 75 -15.36 3.15 1.27
N LEU A 76 -14.22 2.55 0.94
CA LEU A 76 -13.44 1.64 1.75
C LEU A 76 -11.96 1.96 1.52
N HIS A 77 -11.23 2.15 2.62
CA HIS A 77 -9.82 2.49 2.56
C HIS A 77 -8.99 1.53 3.41
N MET A 78 -7.74 1.29 2.98
CA MET A 78 -6.73 0.63 3.79
C MET A 78 -5.64 1.63 4.19
N LYS A 79 -4.92 1.33 5.26
CA LYS A 79 -3.66 2.02 5.59
C LYS A 79 -2.48 1.20 5.13
N LEU A 80 -1.51 1.89 4.54
CA LEU A 80 -0.20 1.34 4.21
C LEU A 80 0.69 1.38 5.46
N GLY A 81 1.35 0.27 5.79
CA GLY A 81 2.36 0.17 6.83
C GLY A 81 3.73 0.67 6.38
N ASP A 82 4.70 0.69 7.30
CA ASP A 82 6.09 1.07 7.00
C ASP A 82 6.84 0.00 6.20
N ASN A 83 6.44 -1.27 6.31
CA ASN A 83 7.07 -2.38 5.59
C ASN A 83 6.34 -2.73 4.29
N GLY A 84 5.36 -1.92 3.88
CA GLY A 84 4.60 -2.08 2.65
C GLY A 84 3.35 -2.95 2.77
N GLU A 85 3.05 -3.51 3.94
CA GLU A 85 1.79 -4.19 4.22
C GLU A 85 0.59 -3.23 4.16
N ALA A 86 -0.57 -3.70 3.72
CA ALA A 86 -1.81 -2.95 3.83
C ALA A 86 -2.75 -3.62 4.84
N PHE A 87 -3.48 -2.82 5.61
CA PHE A 87 -4.48 -3.32 6.56
C PHE A 87 -5.71 -2.41 6.58
N PHE A 88 -6.88 -2.99 6.81
CA PHE A 88 -8.09 -2.23 7.06
C PHE A 88 -8.01 -1.54 8.42
N VAL A 89 -8.54 -0.33 8.48
CA VAL A 89 -8.72 0.38 9.73
C VAL A 89 -10.17 0.30 10.10
N GLN A 90 -10.42 -0.20 11.30
CA GLN A 90 -11.74 -0.08 11.90
C GLN A 90 -11.77 1.24 12.67
N GLU A 91 -12.70 2.12 12.33
CA GLU A 91 -12.96 3.31 13.14
C GLU A 91 -13.51 2.86 14.49
N THR A 92 -12.74 3.08 15.55
CA THR A 92 -13.23 3.06 16.93
C THR A 92 -13.97 4.36 17.21
N GLU A 93 -14.97 4.37 18.10
CA GLU A 93 -15.82 5.55 18.41
C GLU A 93 -15.02 6.78 18.93
N GLU A 94 -13.72 6.66 19.15
CA GLU A 94 -12.82 7.72 19.55
C GLU A 94 -12.07 8.30 18.33
N GLU A 95 -12.44 9.55 18.00
CA GLU A 95 -11.83 10.50 17.06
C GLU A 95 -11.99 10.23 15.54
N ASN A 96 -12.97 10.94 14.97
CA ASN A 96 -13.07 11.28 13.55
C ASN A 96 -11.93 12.22 13.13
N GLU A 97 -10.69 11.73 13.04
CA GLU A 97 -9.66 12.42 12.26
C GLU A 97 -9.98 12.26 10.77
N LYS A 98 -10.48 13.33 10.16
CA LYS A 98 -10.62 13.42 8.69
C LYS A 98 -9.27 13.15 8.05
N VAL A 99 -9.16 12.01 7.37
CA VAL A 99 -7.92 11.63 6.70
C VAL A 99 -7.70 12.52 5.47
N PRO A 100 -6.59 13.26 5.37
CA PRO A 100 -6.31 14.12 4.21
C PRO A 100 -6.11 13.32 2.93
N THR A 101 -6.55 13.86 1.79
CA THR A 101 -6.57 13.23 0.46
C THR A 101 -5.23 13.24 -0.30
N SER A 102 -4.07 13.31 0.37
CA SER A 102 -2.79 13.44 -0.33
C SER A 102 -1.99 12.13 -0.42
N PHE A 103 -1.52 11.82 -1.64
CA PHE A 103 -0.83 10.61 -2.08
C PHE A 103 -1.59 9.29 -1.86
N LEU A 104 -2.54 9.04 -2.75
CA LEU A 104 -3.37 7.85 -2.78
C LEU A 104 -2.69 6.72 -3.55
N LYS A 105 -2.80 5.49 -3.04
CA LYS A 105 -2.49 4.27 -3.80
C LYS A 105 -3.77 3.52 -4.07
N THR A 106 -3.93 2.98 -5.26
CA THR A 106 -5.13 2.21 -5.60
C THR A 106 -4.84 0.71 -5.52
N LEU A 107 -5.70 -0.04 -4.84
CA LEU A 107 -5.82 -1.49 -4.90
C LEU A 107 -7.03 -1.83 -5.79
N THR A 108 -6.78 -2.45 -6.93
CA THR A 108 -7.84 -2.92 -7.83
C THR A 108 -8.15 -4.39 -7.54
N ILE A 109 -9.43 -4.68 -7.29
CA ILE A 109 -9.99 -6.02 -7.15
C ILE A 109 -10.83 -6.27 -8.40
N ILE A 110 -10.48 -7.32 -9.14
CA ILE A 110 -11.15 -7.74 -10.38
C ILE A 110 -12.19 -8.83 -10.14
#